data_AF-F9DP49-F1
#
_entry.id   AF-F9DP49-F1
#
_cell.length_a   1.000
_cell.length_b   1.000
_cell.length_c   1.000
_cell.angle_alpha   90.00
_cell.angle_beta   90.00
_cell.angle_gamma   90.00
#
_symmetry.space_group_name_H-M   'P 1'
#
loop_
_entity.id
_entity.type
_entity.pdbx_description
1 polymer ?
#
loop_
_entity_poly.entity_id
_entity_poly.type
_entity_poly.pdbx_seq_one_letter_code
_entity_poly.pdbx_strand_id
1 'polypeptide(L)'
;MQQGDITELELNQTVALLENSIRSSNDSARSQIEIYDQYKELDENFTADELISKWHSVTLEDVKEMANTIQLEVVYLLSGKEDDSK
;
A
#
# COMPACT_ATOMS: atom_id res chain seq x y z
N MET A 1 2.68 -6.15 13.76
CA MET A 1 3.57 -5.46 12.81
C MET A 1 4.83 -4.92 13.48
N GLN A 2 4.74 -4.07 14.51
CA GLN A 2 5.94 -3.54 15.22
C GLN A 2 6.82 -4.63 15.88
N GLN A 3 6.22 -5.72 16.36
CA GLN A 3 6.95 -6.87 16.90
C GLN A 3 7.57 -7.77 15.81
N GLY A 4 7.33 -7.48 14.53
CA GLY A 4 8.03 -8.12 13.42
C GLY A 4 7.55 -9.51 13.02
N ASP A 5 6.38 -9.97 13.48
CA ASP A 5 5.76 -11.24 13.05
C ASP A 5 5.18 -11.14 11.63
N ILE A 6 6.04 -10.85 10.64
CA ILE A 6 5.74 -10.88 9.22
C ILE A 6 6.69 -11.89 8.59
N THR A 7 6.14 -12.86 7.88
CA THR A 7 6.91 -13.87 7.16
C THR A 7 7.37 -13.36 5.80
N GLU A 8 8.46 -13.92 5.28
CA GLU A 8 8.88 -13.66 3.89
C GLU A 8 7.78 -14.01 2.88
N LEU A 9 6.99 -15.05 3.17
CA LEU A 9 5.87 -15.45 2.31
C LEU A 9 4.81 -14.34 2.20
N GLU A 10 4.42 -13.74 3.32
CA GLU A 10 3.44 -12.65 3.35
C GLU A 10 3.95 -11.40 2.63
N LEU A 11 5.24 -11.06 2.81
CA LEU A 11 5.86 -9.96 2.07
C LEU A 11 5.83 -10.21 0.56
N ASN A 12 6.30 -11.38 0.13
CA ASN A 12 6.36 -11.74 -1.29
C ASN A 12 4.97 -11.78 -1.94
N GLN A 13 3.96 -12.32 -1.24
CA GLN A 13 2.57 -12.32 -1.71
C GLN A 13 2.01 -10.91 -1.83
N THR A 14 2.31 -10.03 -0.87
CA THR A 14 1.87 -8.64 -0.90
C THR A 14 2.49 -7.88 -2.07
N VAL A 15 3.80 -8.05 -2.30
CA VAL A 15 4.49 -7.45 -3.46
C VAL A 15 3.89 -7.96 -4.78
N ALA A 16 3.60 -9.26 -4.89
CA ALA A 16 2.96 -9.82 -6.08
C ALA A 16 1.55 -9.24 -6.33
N LEU A 17 0.77 -8.97 -5.28
CA LEU A 17 -0.52 -8.29 -5.40
C LEU A 17 -0.38 -6.85 -5.91
N LEU A 18 0.61 -6.11 -5.40
CA LEU A 18 0.89 -4.74 -5.84
C LEU A 18 1.33 -4.69 -7.31
N GLU A 19 2.24 -5.58 -7.71
CA GLU A 19 2.69 -5.71 -9.10
C GLU A 19 1.52 -6.00 -10.05
N ASN A 20 0.66 -6.96 -9.70
CA ASN A 20 -0.50 -7.28 -10.53
C ASN A 20 -1.49 -6.09 -10.64
N SER A 21 -1.68 -5.36 -9.55
CA SER A 21 -2.56 -4.18 -9.51
C SER A 21 -2.09 -3.07 -10.47
N ILE A 22 -0.79 -2.73 -10.44
CA ILE A 22 -0.29 -1.67 -11.32
C ILE A 22 -0.20 -2.11 -12.78
N ARG A 23 0.16 -3.37 -13.05
CA ARG A 23 0.16 -3.92 -14.41
C ARG A 23 -1.25 -3.92 -15.02
N SER A 24 -2.25 -4.37 -14.26
CA SER A 24 -3.65 -4.35 -14.73
C SER A 24 -4.21 -2.93 -14.88
N SER A 25 -3.79 -1.99 -14.04
CA SER A 25 -4.10 -0.57 -14.22
C SER A 25 -3.43 0.04 -15.45
N ASN A 26 -2.42 -0.61 -16.04
CA ASN A 26 -1.81 -0.18 -17.28
C ASN A 26 -2.57 -0.69 -18.53
N ASP A 27 -3.59 -1.53 -18.37
CA ASP A 27 -4.33 -2.14 -19.49
C ASP A 27 -5.35 -1.17 -20.13
N SER A 28 -5.59 0.00 -19.53
CA SER A 28 -6.50 1.01 -20.08
C SER A 28 -5.84 2.39 -20.17
N ALA A 29 -6.10 3.10 -21.27
CA ALA A 29 -5.61 4.47 -21.48
C ALA A 29 -6.08 5.44 -20.38
N ARG A 30 -7.27 5.22 -19.83
CA ARG A 30 -7.78 6.02 -18.72
C ARG A 30 -6.97 5.80 -17.44
N SER A 31 -6.74 4.55 -17.09
CA SER A 31 -6.00 4.17 -15.88
C SER A 31 -4.52 4.59 -15.97
N GLN A 32 -3.95 4.62 -17.18
CA GLN A 32 -2.62 5.22 -17.42
C GLN A 32 -2.59 6.72 -17.11
N ILE A 33 -3.62 7.48 -17.49
CA ILE A 33 -3.73 8.90 -17.15
C ILE A 33 -3.86 9.09 -15.64
N GLU A 34 -4.66 8.25 -14.96
CA GLU A 34 -4.83 8.31 -13.50
C GLU A 34 -3.52 7.98 -12.76
N ILE A 35 -2.78 6.96 -13.21
CA ILE A 35 -1.43 6.65 -12.69
C ILE A 35 -0.49 7.83 -12.91
N TYR A 36 -0.42 8.36 -14.13
CA TYR A 36 0.44 9.52 -14.41
C TYR A 36 0.07 10.71 -13.52
N ASP A 37 -1.21 11.05 -13.40
CA ASP A 37 -1.66 12.17 -12.57
C ASP A 37 -1.30 12.00 -11.09
N GLN A 38 -1.39 10.77 -10.56
CA GLN A 38 -1.03 10.43 -9.18
C GLN A 38 0.46 10.56 -8.90
N TYR A 39 1.30 10.29 -9.91
CA TYR A 39 2.75 10.16 -9.77
C TYR A 39 3.56 11.23 -10.50
N LYS A 40 2.93 12.18 -11.22
CA LYS A 40 3.61 13.24 -11.98
C LYS A 40 4.49 14.18 -11.13
N GLU A 41 4.24 14.24 -9.83
CA GLU A 41 5.04 15.02 -8.86
C GLU A 41 6.26 14.22 -8.35
N LEU A 42 6.37 12.93 -8.69
CA LEU A 42 7.59 12.16 -8.55
C LEU A 42 8.58 12.54 -9.67
N ASP A 43 9.83 12.09 -9.52
CA ASP A 43 10.91 12.29 -10.50
C ASP A 43 10.46 12.03 -11.96
N GLU A 44 11.03 12.78 -12.90
CA GLU A 44 10.64 12.90 -14.31
C GLU A 44 10.66 11.56 -15.08
N ASN A 45 11.26 10.51 -14.51
CA ASN A 45 11.40 9.19 -15.14
C ASN A 45 10.41 8.14 -14.65
N PHE A 46 9.42 8.49 -13.82
CA PHE A 46 8.48 7.51 -13.28
C PHE A 46 7.91 6.54 -14.33
N THR A 47 8.14 5.24 -14.12
CA THR A 47 7.46 4.17 -14.85
C THR A 47 6.89 3.12 -13.91
N ALA A 48 5.89 2.37 -14.40
CA ALA A 48 5.34 1.23 -13.65
C ALA A 48 6.43 0.19 -13.31
N ASP A 49 7.35 -0.09 -14.24
CA ASP A 49 8.44 -1.06 -14.03
C ASP A 49 9.46 -0.57 -12.99
N GLU A 50 9.77 0.74 -12.95
CA GLU A 50 10.61 1.31 -11.90
C GLU A 50 9.95 1.18 -10.52
N LEU A 51 8.64 1.42 -10.42
CA LEU A 51 7.92 1.29 -9.16
C LEU A 51 7.85 -0.16 -8.70
N ILE A 52 7.63 -1.10 -9.63
CA ILE A 52 7.68 -2.55 -9.36
C ILE A 52 9.06 -2.95 -8.86
N SER A 53 10.14 -2.45 -9.49
CA SER A 53 11.51 -2.73 -9.05
C SER A 53 11.77 -2.21 -7.63
N LYS A 54 11.23 -1.04 -7.26
CA LYS A 54 11.32 -0.52 -5.90
C LYS A 54 10.60 -1.42 -4.90
N TRP A 55 9.41 -1.92 -5.21
CA TRP A 55 8.70 -2.87 -4.32
C TRP A 55 9.46 -4.18 -4.11
N HIS A 56 10.05 -4.74 -5.16
CA HIS A 56 10.89 -5.95 -5.04
C HIS A 56 12.16 -5.73 -4.21
N SER A 57 12.60 -4.47 -4.05
CA SER A 57 13.74 -4.15 -3.19
C SER A 57 13.41 -3.99 -1.71
N VAL A 58 12.11 -3.95 -1.35
CA VAL A 58 11.67 -3.79 0.05
C VAL A 58 11.97 -5.06 0.84
N THR A 59 12.59 -4.89 1.99
CA THR A 59 12.92 -5.97 2.92
C THR A 59 11.96 -6.00 4.13
N LEU A 60 11.95 -7.11 4.86
CA LEU A 60 11.22 -7.20 6.13
C LEU A 60 11.69 -6.17 7.15
N GLU A 61 12.98 -5.81 7.15
CA GLU A 61 13.52 -4.81 8.08
C GLU A 61 13.01 -3.41 7.73
N ASP A 62 12.91 -3.05 6.45
CA ASP A 62 12.31 -1.77 6.02
C ASP A 62 10.87 -1.65 6.52
N VAL A 63 10.09 -2.75 6.44
CA VAL A 63 8.70 -2.79 6.91
C VAL A 63 8.62 -2.63 8.43
N LYS A 64 9.54 -3.27 9.18
CA LYS A 64 9.61 -3.13 10.63
C LYS A 64 10.02 -1.72 11.04
N GLU A 65 11.01 -1.14 10.38
CA GLU A 65 11.43 0.24 10.62
C GLU A 65 10.27 1.21 10.39
N MET A 66 9.59 1.08 9.25
CA MET A 66 8.41 1.89 8.95
C MET A 66 7.32 1.72 10.01
N ALA A 67 7.04 0.49 10.46
CA ALA A 67 6.03 0.23 11.49
C ALA A 67 6.34 0.93 12.83
N ASN A 68 7.62 1.14 13.16
CA ASN A 68 8.05 1.85 14.37
C ASN A 68 7.86 3.37 14.27
N THR A 69 7.71 3.92 13.07
CA THR A 69 7.43 5.35 12.87
C THR A 69 5.94 5.70 13.06
N ILE A 70 5.05 4.69 12.98
CA ILE A 70 3.60 4.89 13.03
C ILE A 70 3.14 5.05 14.48
N GLN A 71 2.43 6.14 14.75
CA GLN A 71 1.81 6.43 16.06
C GLN A 71 0.28 6.48 15.93
N LEU A 72 -0.41 5.96 16.93
CA LEU A 72 -1.87 5.98 16.97
C LEU A 72 -2.34 7.39 17.35
N GLU A 73 -2.91 8.10 16.39
CA GLU A 73 -3.44 9.46 16.59
C GLU A 73 -4.90 9.46 17.06
N VAL A 74 -5.73 8.60 16.48
CA VAL A 74 -7.17 8.59 16.77
C VAL A 74 -7.74 7.18 16.69
N VAL A 75 -8.68 6.89 17.60
CA VAL A 75 -9.56 5.73 17.50
C VAL A 75 -10.97 6.23 17.33
N TYR A 76 -11.60 5.92 16.20
CA TYR A 76 -13.00 6.20 15.96
C TYR A 76 -13.84 4.96 16.27
N LEU A 77 -14.75 5.08 17.24
CA LEU A 77 -15.74 4.06 17.55
C LEU A 77 -17.13 4.60 17.22
N LEU A 78 -17.72 4.09 16.14
CA LEU A 78 -19.13 4.30 15.85
C LEU A 78 -19.96 3.29 16.65
N SER A 79 -20.67 3.77 17.67
CA SER A 79 -21.66 2.98 18.41
C SER A 79 -23.06 3.51 18.08
N GLY A 80 -23.91 2.64 17.53
CA GLY A 80 -25.31 2.96 17.32
C GLY A 80 -26.05 3.07 18.65
N LYS A 81 -27.07 3.93 18.71
CA LYS A 81 -28.05 3.84 19.79
C LYS A 81 -28.96 2.67 19.45
N GLU A 82 -28.85 1.56 20.17
CA GLU A 82 -29.92 0.57 20.17
C GLU A 82 -31.18 1.27 20.69
N ASP A 83 -32.24 1.26 19.89
CA ASP A 83 -33.53 1.80 20.24
C ASP A 83 -34.16 0.85 21.27
N ASP A 84 -34.02 1.18 22.57
CA ASP A 84 -34.66 0.48 23.70
C ASP A 84 -36.19 0.74 23.74
N SER A 85 -36.82 0.81 22.57
CA SER A 85 -38.28 0.85 22.44
C SER A 85 -38.85 -0.56 22.66
N LYS A 86 -38.96 -0.95 23.93
CA LYS A 86 -39.82 -2.03 24.41
C LYS A 86 -41.28 -1.60 24.52
#